data_AF-A0A199W8F2-F1
#
_entry.id   AF-A0A199W8F2-F1
#
_cell.length_a   1.000
_cell.length_b   1.000
_cell.length_c   1.000
_cell.angle_alpha   90.00
_cell.angle_beta   90.00
_cell.angle_gamma   90.00
#
_symmetry.space_group_name_H-M   'P 1'
#
loop_
_entity.id
_entity.type
_entity.pdbx_description
1 polymer ?
#
loop_
_entity_poly.entity_id
_entity_poly.type
_entity_poly.pdbx_seq_one_letter_code
_entity_poly.pdbx_strand_id
1 'polypeptide(L)'
;MEGGSVESSGATLAPAAEAAVAAAAAASHYSLPPSRFQSEDILFCVDVDAESRREMKLSGPKGRPITRLDAVKQALLLFVHSKVAINSDHRFALSALSQSVSWKLFTMDVIYLHDKPGPENCPQKVYDALVDALEHVSENEGYIFESGQGLARVLFRQICTLLAHPVQRCVQDDLDIPKSLTRKVPTDVTAGEESVPVSTV
;
A
#
# COMPACT_ATOMS: atom_id res chain seq x y z
N MET A 1 22.55 78.24 24.51
CA MET A 1 23.36 77.15 23.96
C MET A 1 23.23 76.00 24.94
N GLU A 2 22.10 75.31 24.82
CA GLU A 2 21.98 73.93 24.29
C GLU A 2 22.20 72.94 25.45
N GLY A 3 21.27 72.05 25.85
CA GLY A 3 20.12 71.47 25.15
C GLY A 3 20.44 70.03 24.71
N GLY A 4 19.70 69.04 25.22
CA GLY A 4 19.75 67.63 24.77
C GLY A 4 19.72 66.66 25.96
N SER A 5 18.58 66.14 26.40
CA SER A 5 17.68 65.14 25.79
C SER A 5 17.93 63.73 26.35
N VAL A 6 16.92 63.26 27.07
CA VAL A 6 16.72 61.89 27.54
C VAL A 6 16.35 61.03 26.33
N GLU A 7 17.10 59.96 26.06
CA GLU A 7 16.65 58.88 25.17
C GLU A 7 16.43 57.60 25.97
N SER A 8 15.16 57.21 26.01
CA SER A 8 14.72 55.87 26.39
C SER A 8 15.12 54.89 25.28
N SER A 9 15.86 53.84 25.61
CA SER A 9 16.01 52.69 24.72
C SER A 9 15.46 51.45 25.41
N GLY A 10 14.22 51.11 25.05
CA GLY A 10 13.70 49.76 25.24
C GLY A 10 14.43 48.83 24.28
N ALA A 11 15.05 47.77 24.82
CA ALA A 11 15.60 46.69 24.02
C ALA A 11 15.05 45.36 24.54
N THR A 12 13.98 44.97 23.85
CA THR A 12 13.32 43.68 23.71
C THR A 12 14.19 42.46 24.03
N LEU A 13 13.77 41.70 25.05
CA LEU A 13 14.18 40.31 25.29
C LEU A 13 13.56 39.40 24.22
N ALA A 14 14.26 39.14 23.11
CA ALA A 14 13.96 38.03 22.21
C ALA A 14 15.13 37.70 21.26
N PRO A 15 16.05 36.79 21.66
CA PRO A 15 16.68 35.96 20.63
C PRO A 15 16.71 34.46 20.98
N ALA A 16 16.38 34.08 22.22
CA ALA A 16 16.47 32.69 22.67
C ALA A 16 15.30 31.82 22.17
N ALA A 17 14.11 32.39 22.04
CA ALA A 17 12.92 31.67 21.59
C ALA A 17 12.96 31.35 20.08
N GLU A 18 13.50 32.27 19.26
CA GLU A 18 13.60 32.09 17.81
C GLU A 18 14.68 31.06 17.42
N ALA A 19 15.78 31.02 18.18
CA ALA A 19 16.82 30.00 18.04
C ALA A 19 16.33 28.58 18.42
N ALA A 20 15.46 28.48 19.43
CA ALA A 20 14.86 27.20 19.83
C ALA A 20 13.86 26.68 18.78
N VAL A 21 13.11 27.57 18.12
CA VAL A 21 12.19 27.21 17.02
C VAL A 21 12.97 26.80 15.77
N ALA A 22 14.09 27.46 15.46
CA ALA A 22 14.97 27.07 14.35
C ALA A 22 15.65 25.71 14.58
N ALA A 23 16.08 25.40 15.81
CA ALA A 23 16.63 24.09 16.17
C ALA A 23 15.59 22.96 16.10
N ALA A 24 14.33 23.24 16.48
CA ALA A 24 13.22 22.31 16.34
C ALA A 24 12.85 22.06 14.87
N ALA A 25 12.96 23.08 14.00
CA ALA A 25 12.77 22.93 12.57
C ALA A 25 13.87 22.08 11.91
N ALA A 26 15.13 22.21 12.36
CA ALA A 26 16.23 21.36 11.88
C ALA A 26 16.09 19.89 12.32
N ALA A 27 15.47 19.63 13.48
CA ALA A 27 15.16 18.29 13.96
C ALA A 27 14.03 17.58 13.18
N SER A 28 13.35 18.28 12.26
CA SER A 28 12.24 17.72 11.48
C SER A 28 12.66 17.02 10.17
N HIS A 29 13.94 17.06 9.81
CA HIS A 29 14.45 16.34 8.65
C HIS A 29 14.89 14.94 9.06
N TYR A 30 13.95 13.99 9.02
CA TYR A 30 14.29 12.57 9.13
C TYR A 30 15.21 12.21 7.95
N SER A 31 16.51 12.11 8.22
CA SER A 31 17.50 11.66 7.24
C SER A 31 17.79 10.19 7.53
N LEU A 32 17.27 9.30 6.69
CA LEU A 32 17.62 7.90 6.73
C LEU A 32 18.95 7.70 6.00
N PRO A 33 19.91 6.95 6.57
CA PRO A 33 21.12 6.59 5.84
C PRO A 33 20.74 5.83 4.57
N PRO A 34 21.40 6.10 3.42
CA PRO A 34 21.16 5.34 2.19
C PRO A 34 21.39 3.84 2.47
N SER A 35 20.36 3.02 2.27
CA SER A 35 20.48 1.57 2.33
C SER A 35 20.37 1.01 0.92
N ARG A 36 21.13 -0.05 0.64
CA ARG A 36 20.92 -0.80 -0.60
C ARG A 36 19.68 -1.66 -0.42
N PHE A 37 18.78 -1.61 -1.39
CA PHE A 37 17.72 -2.60 -1.48
C PHE A 37 18.38 -3.98 -1.65
N GLN A 38 18.09 -4.91 -0.75
CA GLN A 38 18.60 -6.27 -0.84
C GLN A 38 17.94 -6.97 -2.03
N SER A 39 18.68 -7.84 -2.71
CA SER A 39 18.11 -8.71 -3.73
C SER A 39 17.29 -9.82 -3.06
N GLU A 40 16.31 -10.34 -3.79
CA GLU A 40 15.38 -11.37 -3.31
C GLU A 40 15.31 -12.49 -4.34
N ASP A 41 15.17 -13.72 -3.85
CA ASP A 41 14.82 -14.90 -4.64
C ASP A 41 13.34 -15.19 -4.48
N ILE A 42 12.54 -14.81 -5.48
CA ILE A 42 11.08 -14.80 -5.38
C ILE A 42 10.51 -15.96 -6.17
N LEU A 43 9.90 -16.91 -5.47
CA LEU A 43 9.17 -18.03 -6.07
C LEU A 43 7.67 -17.73 -6.08
N PHE A 44 7.08 -17.63 -7.26
CA PHE A 44 5.63 -17.57 -7.42
C PHE A 44 5.05 -18.97 -7.49
N CYS A 45 4.13 -19.28 -6.58
CA CYS A 45 3.33 -20.50 -6.59
C CYS A 45 1.91 -20.16 -7.04
N VAL A 46 1.55 -20.52 -8.28
CA VAL A 46 0.24 -20.18 -8.86
C VAL A 46 -0.62 -21.43 -8.99
N ASP A 47 -1.82 -21.38 -8.41
CA ASP A 47 -2.85 -22.39 -8.64
C ASP A 47 -3.46 -22.20 -10.04
N VAL A 48 -3.42 -23.28 -10.84
CA VAL A 48 -3.89 -23.31 -12.23
C VAL A 48 -5.08 -24.27 -12.41
N ASP A 49 -5.78 -24.60 -11.32
CA ASP A 49 -6.95 -25.46 -11.37
C ASP A 49 -8.14 -24.83 -12.14
N ALA A 50 -9.17 -25.63 -12.46
CA ALA A 50 -10.37 -25.19 -13.17
C ALA A 50 -11.02 -23.95 -12.52
N GLU A 51 -10.97 -23.83 -11.20
CA GLU A 51 -11.54 -22.73 -10.43
C GLU A 51 -10.80 -21.38 -10.66
N SER A 52 -9.55 -21.42 -11.14
CA SER A 52 -8.80 -20.22 -11.58
C SER A 52 -9.34 -19.61 -12.88
N ARG A 53 -10.15 -20.35 -13.65
CA ARG A 53 -10.76 -19.87 -14.90
C ARG A 53 -12.06 -19.10 -14.69
N ARG A 54 -12.56 -19.05 -13.46
CA ARG A 54 -13.75 -18.26 -13.10
C ARG A 54 -13.52 -16.78 -13.32
N GLU A 55 -14.58 -16.07 -13.69
CA GLU A 55 -14.53 -14.62 -13.86
C GLU A 55 -14.50 -13.91 -12.51
N MET A 56 -13.69 -12.86 -12.47
CA MET A 56 -13.65 -11.89 -11.38
C MET A 56 -14.78 -10.86 -11.53
N LYS A 57 -15.27 -10.32 -10.42
CA LYS A 57 -16.22 -9.20 -10.46
C LYS A 57 -15.51 -7.97 -11.02
N LEU A 58 -16.04 -7.44 -12.12
CA LEU A 58 -15.48 -6.26 -12.76
C LEU A 58 -15.87 -4.98 -12.01
N SER A 59 -14.94 -4.04 -11.99
CA SER A 59 -15.22 -2.66 -11.60
C SER A 59 -15.44 -1.84 -12.88
N GLY A 60 -16.70 -1.62 -13.26
CA GLY A 60 -17.09 -0.63 -14.26
C GLY A 60 -17.91 -1.17 -15.46
N PRO A 61 -18.79 -0.35 -16.05
CA PRO A 61 -19.77 -0.77 -17.06
C PRO A 61 -19.20 -1.12 -18.45
N LYS A 62 -17.88 -1.06 -18.67
CA LYS A 62 -17.23 -1.33 -19.96
C LYS A 62 -16.04 -2.29 -19.88
N GLY A 63 -15.80 -2.92 -18.73
CA GLY A 63 -14.69 -3.86 -18.57
C GLY A 63 -14.95 -5.15 -19.36
N ARG A 64 -13.93 -5.67 -20.04
CA ARG A 64 -13.96 -7.05 -20.54
C ARG A 64 -13.92 -8.01 -19.35
N PRO A 65 -14.73 -9.08 -19.30
CA PRO A 65 -14.61 -10.10 -18.28
C PRO A 65 -13.17 -10.64 -18.21
N ILE A 66 -12.62 -10.70 -17.00
CA ILE A 66 -11.27 -11.20 -16.74
C ILE A 66 -11.37 -12.39 -15.81
N THR A 67 -10.67 -13.47 -16.14
CA THR A 67 -10.58 -14.65 -15.27
C THR A 67 -9.66 -14.36 -14.08
N ARG A 68 -9.79 -15.11 -12.98
CA ARG A 68 -8.84 -15.03 -11.86
C ARG A 68 -7.42 -15.23 -12.34
N LEU A 69 -7.19 -16.24 -13.17
CA LEU A 69 -5.86 -16.55 -13.72
C LEU A 69 -5.31 -15.40 -14.58
N ASP A 70 -6.13 -14.75 -15.42
CA ASP A 70 -5.67 -13.62 -16.22
C ASP A 70 -5.38 -12.38 -15.37
N ALA A 71 -6.17 -12.14 -14.33
CA ALA A 71 -5.90 -11.07 -13.36
C ALA A 71 -4.61 -11.35 -12.58
N VAL A 72 -4.37 -12.60 -12.17
CA VAL A 72 -3.12 -13.02 -11.53
C VAL A 72 -1.93 -12.82 -12.46
N LYS A 73 -2.01 -13.21 -13.74
CA LYS A 73 -0.94 -12.94 -14.73
C LYS A 73 -0.62 -11.45 -14.83
N GLN A 74 -1.65 -10.60 -14.94
CA GLN A 74 -1.46 -9.15 -15.01
C GLN A 74 -0.83 -8.60 -13.72
N ALA A 75 -1.25 -9.10 -12.56
CA ALA A 75 -0.72 -8.68 -11.29
C ALA A 75 0.74 -9.12 -11.08
N LEU A 76 1.10 -10.35 -11.47
CA LEU A 76 2.47 -10.83 -11.44
C LEU A 76 3.37 -10.05 -12.41
N LEU A 77 2.86 -9.70 -13.59
CA LEU A 77 3.60 -8.86 -14.53
C LEU A 77 3.89 -7.47 -13.92
N LEU A 78 2.88 -6.84 -13.31
CA LEU A 78 3.06 -5.61 -12.55
C LEU A 78 4.12 -5.78 -11.45
N PHE A 79 4.01 -6.84 -10.65
CA PHE A 79 4.93 -7.12 -9.55
C PHE A 79 6.38 -7.25 -10.02
N VAL A 80 6.63 -8.09 -11.03
CA VAL A 80 7.99 -8.36 -11.54
C VAL A 80 8.59 -7.08 -12.11
N HIS A 81 7.86 -6.33 -12.93
CA HIS A 81 8.34 -5.06 -13.47
C HIS A 81 8.68 -4.05 -12.37
N SER A 82 7.83 -3.94 -11.35
CA SER A 82 8.07 -3.06 -10.22
C SER A 82 9.29 -3.48 -9.40
N LYS A 83 9.45 -4.77 -9.09
CA LYS A 83 10.63 -5.26 -8.36
C LYS A 83 11.92 -5.03 -9.14
N VAL A 84 11.97 -5.38 -10.42
CA VAL A 84 13.16 -5.14 -11.27
C VAL A 84 13.51 -3.64 -11.35
N ALA A 85 12.51 -2.76 -11.35
CA ALA A 85 12.73 -1.31 -11.31
C ALA A 85 13.28 -0.81 -9.96
N ILE A 86 12.94 -1.49 -8.84
CA ILE A 86 13.48 -1.20 -7.50
C ILE A 86 14.93 -1.69 -7.38
N ASN A 87 15.19 -2.93 -7.82
CA ASN A 87 16.51 -3.53 -7.86
C ASN A 87 16.58 -4.58 -8.97
N SER A 88 17.54 -4.44 -9.89
CA SER A 88 17.72 -5.36 -11.02
C SER A 88 18.22 -6.74 -10.63
N ASP A 89 18.74 -6.91 -9.40
CA ASP A 89 19.35 -8.16 -8.94
C ASP A 89 18.33 -9.15 -8.34
N HIS A 90 17.03 -8.80 -8.30
CA HIS A 90 15.98 -9.74 -7.93
C HIS A 90 15.89 -10.89 -8.94
N ARG A 91 15.76 -12.12 -8.44
CA ARG A 91 15.57 -13.33 -9.25
C ARG A 91 14.18 -13.87 -9.02
N PHE A 92 13.57 -14.38 -10.09
CA PHE A 92 12.19 -14.85 -10.07
C PHE A 92 12.12 -16.29 -10.58
N ALA A 93 11.28 -17.08 -9.94
CA ALA A 93 10.89 -18.41 -10.39
C ALA A 93 9.37 -18.52 -10.37
N LEU A 94 8.80 -19.34 -11.24
CA LEU A 94 7.37 -19.65 -11.28
C LEU A 94 7.18 -21.16 -11.16
N SER A 95 6.34 -21.57 -10.22
CA SER A 95 5.87 -22.94 -10.04
C SER A 95 4.35 -22.96 -10.12
N ALA A 96 3.81 -23.97 -10.79
CA ALA A 96 2.40 -24.30 -10.67
C ALA A 96 2.23 -25.21 -9.44
N LEU A 97 1.29 -24.89 -8.56
CA LEU A 97 1.01 -25.66 -7.34
C LEU A 97 0.43 -27.04 -7.71
N SER A 98 1.28 -28.01 -8.06
CA SER A 98 0.90 -29.44 -8.13
C SER A 98 1.74 -30.34 -7.24
N GLN A 99 2.81 -29.84 -6.63
CA GLN A 99 3.68 -30.60 -5.74
C GLN A 99 4.08 -29.80 -4.51
N SER A 100 3.92 -30.44 -3.34
CA SER A 100 4.37 -29.95 -2.04
C SER A 100 5.89 -29.83 -2.01
N VAL A 101 6.38 -28.69 -1.53
CA VAL A 101 7.81 -28.45 -1.40
C VAL A 101 8.16 -28.11 0.04
N SER A 102 9.15 -28.82 0.60
CA SER A 102 9.72 -28.53 1.91
C SER A 102 10.95 -27.65 1.73
N TRP A 103 10.84 -26.34 1.98
CA TRP A 103 11.99 -25.45 1.98
C TRP A 103 12.13 -24.81 3.36
N LYS A 104 13.35 -24.84 3.90
CA LYS A 104 13.75 -24.10 5.11
C LYS A 104 14.38 -22.77 4.66
N LEU A 105 14.20 -21.69 5.44
CA LEU A 105 14.68 -20.32 5.17
C LEU A 105 13.88 -19.54 4.11
N PHE A 106 12.54 -19.52 4.20
CA PHE A 106 11.69 -18.77 3.27
C PHE A 106 10.67 -17.90 4.03
N THR A 107 10.28 -16.75 3.46
CA THR A 107 9.09 -15.99 3.91
C THR A 107 7.94 -16.33 2.96
N MET A 108 6.84 -16.86 3.48
CA MET A 108 5.69 -17.26 2.66
C MET A 108 4.56 -16.23 2.72
N ASP A 109 4.22 -15.64 1.57
CA ASP A 109 3.05 -14.81 1.40
C ASP A 109 1.95 -15.54 0.64
N VAL A 110 0.69 -15.34 1.02
CA VAL A 110 -0.46 -16.01 0.43
C VAL A 110 -1.52 -14.99 0.02
N ILE A 111 -2.01 -15.12 -1.21
CA ILE A 111 -3.24 -14.49 -1.67
C ILE A 111 -4.24 -15.60 -1.97
N TYR A 112 -5.25 -15.73 -1.12
CA TYR A 112 -6.29 -16.75 -1.22
C TYR A 112 -7.55 -16.18 -1.87
N LEU A 113 -7.81 -16.59 -3.11
CA LEU A 113 -9.01 -16.25 -3.86
C LEU A 113 -10.01 -17.39 -3.77
N HIS A 114 -11.25 -17.11 -3.37
CA HIS A 114 -12.26 -18.14 -3.26
C HIS A 114 -13.67 -17.63 -3.59
N ASP A 115 -14.58 -18.57 -3.79
CA ASP A 115 -16.02 -18.30 -3.84
C ASP A 115 -16.64 -18.28 -2.45
N LYS A 116 -17.87 -17.79 -2.35
CA LYS A 116 -18.63 -17.81 -1.10
C LYS A 116 -18.76 -19.25 -0.54
N PRO A 117 -18.84 -19.40 0.80
CA PRO A 117 -19.12 -20.69 1.41
C PRO A 117 -20.38 -21.34 0.83
N GLY A 118 -20.33 -22.66 0.66
CA GLY A 118 -21.41 -23.48 0.14
C GLY A 118 -21.30 -24.93 0.64
N PRO A 119 -22.25 -25.81 0.27
CA PRO A 119 -22.24 -27.20 0.74
C PRO A 119 -20.95 -27.94 0.36
N GLU A 120 -20.45 -27.70 -0.85
CA GLU A 120 -19.23 -28.31 -1.39
C GLU A 120 -18.00 -27.40 -1.27
N ASN A 121 -18.13 -26.22 -0.65
CA ASN A 121 -17.05 -25.23 -0.55
C ASN A 121 -16.95 -24.67 0.88
N CYS A 122 -15.88 -25.00 1.58
CA CYS A 122 -15.62 -24.52 2.93
C CYS A 122 -14.33 -23.68 2.97
N PRO A 123 -14.39 -22.39 2.58
CA PRO A 123 -13.22 -21.51 2.57
C PRO A 123 -12.50 -21.41 3.90
N GLN A 124 -13.23 -21.51 5.02
CA GLN A 124 -12.64 -21.45 6.35
C GLN A 124 -11.63 -22.57 6.57
N LYS A 125 -11.96 -23.82 6.19
CA LYS A 125 -11.03 -24.94 6.34
C LYS A 125 -9.75 -24.75 5.52
N VAL A 126 -9.86 -24.17 4.34
CA VAL A 126 -8.70 -23.88 3.48
C VAL A 126 -7.88 -22.73 4.08
N TYR A 127 -8.53 -21.68 4.55
CA TYR A 127 -7.87 -20.56 5.22
C TYR A 127 -7.11 -21.02 6.47
N ASP A 128 -7.75 -21.83 7.33
CA ASP A 128 -7.12 -22.38 8.55
C ASP A 128 -5.87 -23.21 8.20
N ALA A 129 -5.93 -24.02 7.14
CA ALA A 129 -4.77 -24.79 6.66
C ALA A 129 -3.65 -23.91 6.08
N LEU A 130 -4.00 -22.80 5.44
CA LEU A 130 -3.01 -21.83 4.94
C LEU A 130 -2.33 -21.07 6.08
N VAL A 131 -3.08 -20.70 7.12
CA VAL A 131 -2.53 -20.09 8.34
C VAL A 131 -1.57 -21.06 9.03
N ASP A 132 -1.99 -22.32 9.22
CA ASP A 132 -1.13 -23.37 9.77
C ASP A 132 0.15 -23.53 8.95
N ALA A 133 0.07 -23.57 7.61
CA ALA A 133 1.24 -23.64 6.75
C ALA A 133 2.16 -22.41 6.90
N LEU A 134 1.61 -21.20 7.01
CA LEU A 134 2.37 -19.97 7.20
C LEU A 134 3.17 -19.97 8.49
N GLU A 135 2.55 -20.41 9.59
CA GLU A 135 3.16 -20.54 10.91
C GLU A 135 4.33 -21.53 10.93
N HIS A 136 4.26 -22.59 10.11
CA HIS A 136 5.28 -23.63 10.07
C HIS A 136 6.45 -23.34 9.12
N VAL A 137 6.20 -22.60 8.02
CA VAL A 137 7.19 -22.39 6.94
C VAL A 137 7.99 -21.11 7.12
N SER A 138 7.38 -20.06 7.66
CA SER A 138 7.96 -18.72 7.57
C SER A 138 8.84 -18.38 8.76
N GLU A 139 10.09 -18.00 8.51
CA GLU A 139 10.99 -17.48 9.57
C GLU A 139 10.63 -16.03 9.96
N ASN A 140 10.10 -15.27 9.01
CA ASN A 140 9.52 -13.94 9.20
C ASN A 140 8.01 -14.03 9.06
N GLU A 141 7.26 -13.06 9.61
CA GLU A 141 5.81 -13.02 9.44
C GLU A 141 5.43 -12.93 7.95
N GLY A 142 4.76 -13.97 7.48
CA GLY A 142 4.18 -14.05 6.16
C GLY A 142 2.86 -13.29 6.10
N TYR A 143 2.57 -12.63 4.99
CA TYR A 143 1.29 -11.96 4.79
C TYR A 143 0.27 -12.92 4.20
N ILE A 144 -0.95 -12.89 4.72
CA ILE A 144 -2.09 -13.63 4.17
C ILE A 144 -3.24 -12.69 3.83
N PHE A 145 -3.65 -12.72 2.56
CA PHE A 145 -4.73 -11.91 2.03
C PHE A 145 -5.84 -12.79 1.46
N GLU A 146 -7.05 -12.68 2.03
CA GLU A 146 -8.24 -13.39 1.55
C GLU A 146 -9.09 -12.49 0.64
N SER A 147 -9.70 -13.06 -0.41
CA SER A 147 -10.69 -12.37 -1.23
C SER A 147 -11.80 -13.29 -1.73
N GLY A 148 -12.93 -13.31 -1.01
CA GLY A 148 -14.14 -14.07 -1.39
C GLY A 148 -15.03 -13.45 -2.50
N GLN A 149 -14.79 -12.20 -2.94
CA GLN A 149 -15.64 -11.49 -3.91
C GLN A 149 -14.98 -11.33 -5.29
N GLY A 150 -13.68 -11.62 -5.40
CA GLY A 150 -12.94 -11.63 -6.66
C GLY A 150 -12.94 -10.29 -7.40
N LEU A 151 -12.88 -9.15 -6.73
CA LEU A 151 -12.66 -7.87 -7.41
C LEU A 151 -11.19 -7.77 -7.84
N ALA A 152 -10.91 -7.64 -9.14
CA ALA A 152 -9.54 -7.55 -9.64
C ALA A 152 -8.74 -6.42 -8.96
N ARG A 153 -9.37 -5.27 -8.69
CA ARG A 153 -8.72 -4.14 -7.99
C ARG A 153 -8.19 -4.51 -6.60
N VAL A 154 -8.86 -5.43 -5.89
CA VAL A 154 -8.43 -5.87 -4.56
C VAL A 154 -7.16 -6.71 -4.69
N LEU A 155 -7.12 -7.63 -5.65
CA LEU A 155 -5.92 -8.42 -5.97
C LEU A 155 -4.73 -7.52 -6.31
N PHE A 156 -4.91 -6.54 -7.20
CA PHE A 156 -3.83 -5.60 -7.55
C PHE A 156 -3.31 -4.84 -6.33
N ARG A 157 -4.20 -4.39 -5.44
CA ARG A 157 -3.79 -3.70 -4.20
C ARG A 157 -2.97 -4.62 -3.30
N GLN A 158 -3.42 -5.85 -3.09
CA GLN A 158 -2.71 -6.85 -2.28
C GLN A 158 -1.32 -7.15 -2.85
N ILE A 159 -1.22 -7.32 -4.16
CA ILE A 159 0.05 -7.53 -4.88
C ILE A 159 1.00 -6.33 -4.72
N CYS A 160 0.49 -5.10 -4.79
CA CYS A 160 1.30 -3.91 -4.54
C CYS A 160 1.83 -3.86 -3.09
N THR A 161 1.04 -4.32 -2.11
CA THR A 161 1.51 -4.43 -0.72
C THR A 161 2.69 -5.40 -0.59
N LEU A 162 2.68 -6.51 -1.36
CA LEU A 162 3.76 -7.50 -1.38
C LEU A 162 5.05 -7.02 -2.05
N LEU A 163 5.07 -5.83 -2.68
CA LEU A 163 6.32 -5.28 -3.23
C LEU A 163 7.36 -4.96 -2.15
N ALA A 164 6.90 -4.66 -0.94
CA ALA A 164 7.79 -4.35 0.18
C ALA A 164 8.69 -5.54 0.53
N HIS A 165 9.99 -5.28 0.70
CA HIS A 165 10.97 -6.31 1.02
C HIS A 165 10.61 -7.01 2.35
N PRO A 166 10.65 -8.35 2.45
CA PRO A 166 10.25 -9.10 3.65
C PRO A 166 10.92 -8.64 4.95
N VAL A 167 12.22 -8.28 4.90
CA VAL A 167 12.99 -7.80 6.06
C VAL A 167 12.72 -6.31 6.39
N GLN A 168 12.06 -5.56 5.51
CA GLN A 168 11.84 -4.10 5.67
C GLN A 168 10.38 -3.74 5.91
N ARG A 169 9.44 -4.60 5.55
CA ARG A 169 8.00 -4.37 5.81
C ARG A 169 7.70 -4.57 7.31
N CYS A 170 6.66 -3.88 7.79
CA CYS A 170 6.13 -4.10 9.14
C CYS A 170 5.38 -5.45 9.22
N VAL A 171 4.81 -5.75 10.38
CA VAL A 171 3.87 -6.87 10.54
C VAL A 171 2.54 -6.52 9.86
N GLN A 172 1.73 -7.52 9.50
CA GLN A 172 0.53 -7.27 8.69
C GLN A 172 -0.48 -6.38 9.43
N ASP A 173 -0.59 -6.54 10.75
CA ASP A 173 -1.49 -5.76 11.61
C ASP A 173 -1.16 -4.26 11.66
N ASP A 174 0.09 -3.89 11.36
CA ASP A 174 0.57 -2.51 11.37
C ASP A 174 0.45 -1.81 10.00
N LEU A 175 -0.16 -2.46 9.00
CA LEU A 175 -0.35 -1.87 7.66
C LEU A 175 -1.42 -0.77 7.66
N ASP A 176 -1.04 0.45 8.04
CA ASP A 176 -1.89 1.65 7.88
C ASP A 176 -1.81 2.18 6.45
N ILE A 177 -2.50 1.51 5.51
CA ILE A 177 -2.60 2.01 4.12
C ILE A 177 -3.56 3.22 4.13
N PRO A 178 -3.08 4.45 3.84
CA PRO A 178 -3.93 5.63 3.89
C PRO A 178 -5.15 5.48 2.98
N LYS A 179 -6.34 5.77 3.52
CA LYS A 179 -7.57 5.81 2.72
C LYS A 179 -7.37 6.80 1.57
N SER A 180 -7.87 6.43 0.37
CA SER A 180 -7.69 7.18 -0.88
C SER A 180 -7.81 8.70 -0.67
N LEU A 181 -6.76 9.44 -1.06
CA LEU A 181 -6.73 10.90 -1.09
C LEU A 181 -7.60 11.47 -2.22
N THR A 182 -8.78 10.91 -2.47
CA THR A 182 -9.78 11.60 -3.29
C THR A 182 -10.16 12.87 -2.54
N ARG A 183 -9.46 13.95 -2.90
CA ARG A 183 -9.73 15.33 -2.55
C ARG A 183 -11.25 15.51 -2.57
N LYS A 184 -11.82 15.68 -1.39
CA LYS A 184 -13.20 16.13 -1.21
C LYS A 184 -13.24 17.51 -1.87
N VAL A 185 -13.66 17.57 -3.13
CA VAL A 185 -13.98 18.84 -3.77
C VAL A 185 -15.10 19.43 -2.91
N PRO A 186 -14.91 20.60 -2.29
CA PRO A 186 -16.00 21.25 -1.57
C PRO A 186 -17.17 21.38 -2.53
N THR A 187 -18.29 20.74 -2.19
CA THR A 187 -19.54 20.92 -2.90
C THR A 187 -19.99 22.34 -2.59
N ASP A 188 -20.12 23.16 -3.64
CA ASP A 188 -20.47 24.57 -3.59
C ASP A 188 -21.63 24.85 -2.62
N VAL A 189 -21.40 25.83 -1.75
CA VAL A 189 -22.43 26.41 -0.91
C VAL A 189 -23.16 27.46 -1.76
N THR A 190 -24.43 27.15 -2.05
CA THR A 190 -25.54 28.07 -2.31
C THR A 190 -25.46 28.99 -3.54
N ALA A 191 -26.26 28.62 -4.55
CA ALA A 191 -26.99 29.59 -5.36
C ALA A 191 -27.83 30.49 -4.44
N GLY A 192 -27.50 31.78 -4.43
CA GLY A 192 -28.29 32.85 -3.85
C GLY A 192 -28.23 34.02 -4.83
N GLU A 193 -29.33 34.23 -5.52
CA GLU A 193 -29.56 35.37 -6.40
C GLU A 193 -29.51 36.67 -5.58
N GLU A 194 -28.71 37.64 -5.98
CA GLU A 194 -29.08 39.04 -5.78
C GLU A 194 -28.47 39.92 -6.88
N SER A 195 -29.36 40.40 -7.76
CA SER A 195 -29.09 41.38 -8.79
C SER A 195 -28.78 42.74 -8.18
N VAL A 196 -27.62 43.32 -8.47
CA VAL A 196 -27.32 44.72 -8.14
C VAL A 196 -27.71 45.61 -9.33
N PRO A 197 -28.58 46.63 -9.16
CA PRO A 197 -28.92 47.56 -10.22
C PRO A 197 -27.83 48.63 -10.37
N VAL A 198 -27.36 48.85 -11.59
CA VAL A 198 -26.54 50.00 -11.97
C VAL A 198 -27.47 51.20 -12.17
N SER A 199 -27.25 52.28 -11.41
CA SER A 199 -27.83 53.59 -11.67
C SER A 199 -26.70 54.62 -11.87
N THR A 200 -26.86 55.37 -12.95
CA THR A 200 -26.03 56.39 -13.61
C THR A 200 -25.43 57.47 -12.70
N VAL A 201 -24.17 57.85 -12.97
CA VAL A 201 -23.75 59.20 -13.40
C VAL A 201 -22.62 59.05 -14.43
#